data_AF-A0A433BEQ3-F1
#
_entry.id   AF-A0A433BEQ3-F1
#
_cell.length_a   1.000
_cell.length_b   1.000
_cell.length_c   1.000
_cell.angle_alpha   90.00
_cell.angle_beta   90.00
_cell.angle_gamma   90.00
#
_symmetry.space_group_name_H-M   'P 1'
#
loop_
_entity.id
_entity.type
_entity.pdbx_description
1 polymer ?
#
loop_
_entity_poly.entity_id
_entity_poly.type
_entity_poly.pdbx_seq_one_letter_code
_entity_poly.pdbx_strand_id
1 'polypeptide(L)' 'LAQLLGASRQRVNQELKAMEREDAIRIEPGGLIVRDRDALMRIADSDL' A
#
# COMPACT_ATOMS: atom_id res chain seq x y z
N LEU A 1 -6.96 1.68 10.24
CA LEU A 1 -6.50 0.87 9.08
C LEU A 1 -5.82 -0.44 9.49
N ALA A 2 -4.97 -0.50 10.53
CA ALA A 2 -4.36 -1.76 10.98
C ALA A 2 -5.30 -2.79 11.65
N GLN A 3 -6.54 -2.41 12.00
CA GLN A 3 -7.54 -3.35 12.54
C GLN A 3 -8.45 -3.94 11.45
N LEU A 4 -8.45 -3.38 10.22
CA LEU A 4 -9.41 -3.77 9.18
C LEU A 4 -8.87 -4.85 8.22
N LEU A 5 -7.59 -5.21 8.28
CA LEU A 5 -6.94 -6.11 7.32
C LEU A 5 -6.47 -7.45 7.90
N GLY A 6 -6.66 -7.73 9.21
CA GLY A 6 -6.19 -8.98 9.84
C GLY A 6 -4.67 -9.23 9.80
N ALA A 7 -3.92 -8.38 9.09
CA ALA A 7 -2.48 -8.40 8.95
C ALA A 7 -1.82 -7.57 10.06
N SER A 8 -0.67 -8.03 10.55
CA SER A 8 0.12 -7.29 11.54
C SER A 8 0.46 -5.90 11.00
N ARG A 9 0.57 -4.89 11.89
CA ARG A 9 1.02 -3.54 11.52
C ARG A 9 2.34 -3.55 10.74
N GLN A 10 3.19 -4.53 11.00
CA GLN A 10 4.44 -4.71 10.28
C GLN A 10 4.22 -5.10 8.81
N ARG A 11 3.34 -6.06 8.53
CA ARG A 11 3.02 -6.49 7.17
C ARG A 11 2.40 -5.34 6.37
N VAL A 12 1.45 -4.62 6.96
CA VAL A 12 0.84 -3.43 6.33
C VAL A 12 1.89 -2.38 5.99
N ASN A 13 2.84 -2.09 6.90
CA ASN A 13 3.90 -1.12 6.63
C ASN A 13 4.92 -1.61 5.58
N GLN A 14 5.13 -2.93 5.45
CA GLN A 14 5.99 -3.49 4.41
C GLN A 14 5.35 -3.34 3.03
N GLU A 15 4.07 -3.65 2.91
CA GLU A 15 3.32 -3.46 1.67
C GLU A 15 3.27 -2.00 1.23
N LEU A 16 2.99 -1.09 2.17
CA LEU A 16 3.00 0.35 1.86
C LEU A 16 4.37 0.83 1.33
N LYS A 17 5.47 0.28 1.86
CA LYS A 17 6.83 0.59 1.37
C LYS A 17 7.10 -0.01 -0.01
N ALA A 18 6.54 -1.18 -0.32
CA ALA A 18 6.65 -1.78 -1.65
C ALA A 18 5.91 -0.91 -2.68
N MET A 19 4.67 -0.55 -2.39
CA MET A 19 3.86 0.33 -3.25
C MET A 19 4.46 1.73 -3.42
N GLU A 20 5.11 2.29 -2.39
CA GLU A 20 5.82 3.57 -2.49
C GLU A 20 7.08 3.46 -3.37
N ARG A 21 7.83 2.36 -3.25
CA ARG A 21 9.04 2.08 -4.08
C ARG A 21 8.70 1.93 -5.56
N GLU A 22 7.54 1.35 -5.87
CA GLU A 22 7.05 1.17 -7.25
C GLU A 22 6.34 2.41 -7.81
N ASP A 23 6.39 3.53 -7.08
CA ASP A 23 5.72 4.78 -7.44
C ASP A 23 4.18 4.70 -7.51
N ALA A 24 3.57 3.58 -7.10
CA ALA A 24 2.13 3.35 -7.15
C ALA A 24 1.35 4.26 -6.19
N ILE A 25 1.94 4.54 -5.02
CA ILE A 25 1.38 5.44 -4.01
C ILE A 25 2.43 6.44 -3.50
N ARG A 26 1.96 7.44 -2.78
CA ARG A 26 2.77 8.38 -2.01
C ARG A 26 2.12 8.63 -0.66
N ILE A 27 2.90 8.51 0.41
CA ILE A 27 2.45 8.80 1.77
C ILE A 27 2.74 10.27 2.06
N GLU A 28 1.74 11.01 2.49
CA GLU A 28 1.88 12.42 2.90
C GLU A 28 1.38 12.60 4.33
N PRO A 29 1.82 13.66 5.03
CA PRO A 29 1.24 14.03 6.32
C PRO A 29 -0.28 14.22 6.18
N GLY A 30 -1.06 13.33 6.80
CA GLY A 30 -2.52 13.39 6.79
C GLY A 30 -3.21 12.53 5.73
N GLY A 31 -2.49 11.80 4.86
CA GLY A 31 -3.15 10.96 3.87
C GLY A 31 -2.26 10.09 2.98
N LEU A 32 -2.93 9.44 2.02
CA LEU A 32 -2.31 8.62 0.98
C LEU A 32 -2.78 9.12 -0.39
N ILE A 33 -1.85 9.30 -1.31
CA ILE A 33 -2.14 9.64 -2.70
C ILE A 33 -1.86 8.43 -3.58
N VAL A 34 -2.81 8.07 -4.43
CA VAL A 34 -2.61 7.06 -5.48
C VAL A 34 -2.05 7.76 -6.70
N ARG A 35 -0.90 7.29 -7.19
CA ARG A 35 -0.20 7.86 -8.36
C ARG A 35 -0.40 7.00 -9.60
N ASP A 36 -0.40 5.69 -9.43
CA ASP A 36 -0.71 4.74 -10.50
C ASP A 36 -1.70 3.71 -9.97
N ARG A 37 -2.94 3.81 -10.46
CA ARG A 37 -4.03 2.91 -10.06
C ARG A 37 -3.80 1.48 -10.55
N ASP A 38 -3.24 1.30 -11.74
CA ASP A 38 -3.08 -0.02 -12.33
C ASP A 38 -1.88 -0.75 -11.71
N ALA A 39 -0.81 -0.03 -11.37
CA ALA A 39 0.26 -0.57 -10.54
C ALA A 39 -0.25 -0.97 -9.14
N LEU A 40 -1.05 -0.12 -8.50
CA LEU A 40 -1.63 -0.42 -7.19
C LEU A 40 -2.49 -1.70 -7.22
N MET A 41 -3.34 -1.86 -8.23
CA MET A 41 -4.17 -3.06 -8.40
C MET A 41 -3.32 -4.32 -8.61
N ARG A 42 -2.27 -4.26 -9.43
CA ARG A 42 -1.37 -5.41 -9.65
C ARG A 42 -0.67 -5.86 -8.37
N ILE A 43 -0.19 -4.90 -7.56
CA ILE A 43 0.47 -5.19 -6.28
C ILE A 43 -0.54 -5.77 -5.28
N ALA A 44 -1.77 -5.24 -5.25
CA ALA A 44 -2.84 -5.74 -4.38
C ALA A 44 -3.29 -7.16 -4.76
N ASP A 45 -3.32 -7.48 -6.05
CA ASP A 45 -3.73 -8.79 -6.56
C ASP A 45 -2.61 -9.85 -6.44
N SER A 46 -1.34 -9.46 -6.35
CA SER A 46 -0.21 -10.40 -6.19
C SER A 46 -0.12 -11.07 -4.82
N ASP A 47 -0.88 -10.59 -3.83
CA ASP A 47 -0.86 -11.04 -2.43
C ASP A 47 -2.12 -11.88 -2.03
N LEU A 48 -3.01 -12.16 -3.00
CA LEU A 48 -4.21 -13.02 -2.92
C LEU A 48 -3.95 -14.44 -3.45
#